data_AF-A0A9P0H9V1-F1
#
_entry.id   AF-A0A9P0H9V1-F1
#
_cell.length_a   1.000
_cell.length_b   1.000
_cell.length_c   1.000
_cell.angle_alpha   90.00
_cell.angle_beta   90.00
_cell.angle_gamma   90.00
#
_symmetry.space_group_name_H-M   'P 1'
#
loop_
_entity.id
_entity.type
_entity.pdbx_description
1 polymer ?
#
loop_
_entity_poly.entity_id
_entity_poly.type
_entity_poly.pdbx_seq_one_letter_code
_entity_poly.pdbx_strand_id
1 'polypeptide(L)'
;MTEIWGKKTFCLVTGGSQGIGREIAKQFAEKLLPGSTVLLSARSIEGLKGTSALINQVAPEINVELFPYDMSKPKEEDFSNVLKKVSPNDFDVLLLVHNAASEGTGCPIRECSDPEQWSTYMTINLHSMATLTSSFLKAFKQDDKIVIVNITSLAAIQVIAGLGQYGVGKAAREMYLKVLSTESPSLRILSYSPGPVDTSMVERLIENVSNNETKSSFVKMRDEVKLLKPHETVKKLVDLISAGLSPYSRVDYYD
;
A
#
# COMPACT_ATOMS: atom_id res chain seq x y z
N MET A 1 -14.82 2.03 17.97
CA MET A 1 -13.97 2.27 16.79
C MET A 1 -12.54 2.20 17.25
N THR A 2 -11.65 1.51 16.53
CA THR A 2 -10.23 1.45 16.91
C THR A 2 -9.59 2.78 16.53
N GLU A 3 -9.33 3.63 17.52
CA GLU A 3 -8.60 4.88 17.34
C GLU A 3 -7.12 4.54 17.12
N ILE A 4 -6.58 4.88 15.95
CA ILE A 4 -5.20 4.55 15.54
C ILE A 4 -4.22 5.65 15.96
N TRP A 5 -4.63 6.91 15.79
CA TRP A 5 -3.79 8.06 16.08
C TRP A 5 -3.69 8.31 17.57
N GLY A 6 -2.57 8.88 18.02
CA GLY A 6 -2.32 9.08 19.45
C GLY A 6 -2.15 7.77 20.24
N LYS A 7 -1.74 6.70 19.56
CA LYS A 7 -1.40 5.40 20.14
C LYS A 7 0.03 5.00 19.82
N LYS A 8 0.66 4.21 20.69
CA LYS A 8 1.97 3.64 20.40
C LYS A 8 1.81 2.52 19.38
N THR A 9 2.38 2.69 18.19
CA THR A 9 2.02 1.88 17.01
C THR A 9 3.25 1.25 16.37
N PHE A 10 3.13 -0.01 15.95
CA PHE A 10 4.03 -0.60 14.97
C PHE A 10 3.40 -0.48 13.58
N CYS A 11 4.04 0.23 12.66
CA CYS A 11 3.53 0.48 11.31
C CYS A 11 4.49 -0.07 10.25
N LEU A 12 4.07 -1.06 9.47
CA LEU A 12 4.81 -1.59 8.34
C LEU A 12 4.28 -1.00 7.04
N VAL A 13 5.12 -0.29 6.29
CA VAL A 13 4.76 0.30 4.99
C VAL A 13 5.57 -0.31 3.85
N THR A 14 4.90 -1.02 2.95
CA THR A 14 5.54 -1.54 1.73
C THR A 14 5.55 -0.49 0.61
N GLY A 15 6.58 -0.48 -0.22
CA GLY A 15 6.79 0.58 -1.20
C GLY A 15 7.14 1.94 -0.56
N GLY A 16 7.69 1.91 0.66
CA GLY A 16 7.98 3.11 1.46
C GLY A 16 9.13 3.96 0.95
N SER A 17 9.79 3.61 -0.16
CA SER A 17 10.94 4.35 -0.68
C SER A 17 10.58 5.60 -1.48
N GLN A 18 9.36 5.72 -1.99
CA GLN A 18 8.96 6.80 -2.93
C GLN A 18 7.43 6.98 -3.00
N GLY A 19 7.00 8.03 -3.71
CA GLY A 19 5.60 8.25 -4.10
C GLY A 19 4.64 8.26 -2.91
N ILE A 20 3.48 7.63 -3.08
CA ILE A 20 2.44 7.53 -2.06
C ILE A 20 2.95 6.85 -0.78
N GLY A 21 3.71 5.75 -0.90
CA GLY A 21 4.22 5.01 0.26
C GLY A 21 5.14 5.82 1.17
N ARG A 22 6.02 6.65 0.57
CA ARG A 22 6.86 7.59 1.33
C ARG A 22 6.01 8.58 2.11
N GLU A 23 5.02 9.16 1.43
CA GLU A 23 4.16 10.19 2.04
C GLU A 23 3.25 9.60 3.12
N ILE A 24 2.72 8.38 2.92
CA ILE A 24 1.99 7.63 3.96
C ILE A 24 2.88 7.47 5.19
N ALA A 25 4.09 6.95 5.03
CA ALA A 25 4.98 6.72 6.16
C ALA A 25 5.30 8.00 6.94
N LYS A 26 5.54 9.11 6.22
CA LYS A 26 5.79 10.42 6.81
C LYS A 26 4.58 10.95 7.58
N GLN A 27 3.42 11.08 6.93
CA GLN A 27 2.22 11.65 7.59
C GLN A 27 1.68 10.74 8.69
N PHE A 28 1.84 9.42 8.57
CA PHE A 28 1.46 8.52 9.66
C PHE A 28 2.36 8.76 10.86
N ALA A 29 3.69 8.84 10.68
CA ALA A 29 4.64 9.10 11.76
C ALA A 29 4.31 10.38 12.55
N GLU A 30 3.89 11.47 11.87
CA GLU A 30 3.44 12.72 12.50
C GLU A 30 2.22 12.57 13.43
N LYS A 31 1.48 11.45 13.34
CA LYS A 31 0.27 11.15 14.13
C LYS A 31 0.48 10.08 15.21
N LEU A 32 1.66 9.45 15.25
CA LEU A 32 1.98 8.38 16.20
C LEU A 32 2.57 8.93 17.50
N LEU A 33 2.45 8.18 18.60
CA LEU A 33 3.09 8.55 19.86
C LEU A 33 4.60 8.23 19.88
N PRO A 34 5.38 8.93 20.73
CA PRO A 34 6.76 8.56 21.03
C PRO A 34 6.95 7.07 21.34
N GLY A 35 8.01 6.48 20.81
CA GLY A 35 8.31 5.05 20.97
C GLY A 35 7.51 4.13 20.03
N SER A 36 6.71 4.69 19.13
CA SER A 36 6.19 3.95 17.96
C SER A 36 7.33 3.57 17.00
N THR A 37 7.08 2.57 16.17
CA THR A 37 8.04 2.10 15.16
C THR A 37 7.41 2.12 13.77
N VAL A 38 8.12 2.68 12.78
CA VAL A 38 7.77 2.60 11.36
C VAL A 38 8.80 1.73 10.65
N LEU A 39 8.37 0.55 10.18
CA LEU A 39 9.17 -0.36 9.37
C LEU A 39 8.90 -0.09 7.88
N LEU A 40 9.91 0.45 7.19
CA LEU A 40 9.83 0.78 5.77
C LEU A 40 10.37 -0.36 4.91
N SER A 41 9.59 -0.85 3.96
CA SER A 41 10.02 -1.89 3.01
C SER A 41 9.94 -1.44 1.56
N ALA A 42 11.01 -1.64 0.81
CA ALA A 42 11.10 -1.45 -0.64
C ALA A 42 12.44 -2.03 -1.15
N ARG A 43 12.64 -2.10 -2.47
CA ARG A 43 13.91 -2.55 -3.05
C ARG A 43 15.06 -1.56 -2.83
N SER A 44 14.78 -0.26 -2.93
CA SER A 44 15.81 0.78 -2.88
C SER A 44 16.13 1.17 -1.43
N ILE A 45 17.28 0.70 -0.92
CA ILE A 45 17.77 1.10 0.41
C ILE A 45 17.98 2.61 0.52
N GLU A 46 18.48 3.26 -0.52
CA GLU A 46 18.69 4.71 -0.51
C GLU A 46 17.37 5.49 -0.47
N GLY A 47 16.34 5.04 -1.20
CA GLY A 47 15.02 5.64 -1.12
C GLY A 47 14.35 5.43 0.25
N LEU A 48 14.62 4.29 0.90
CA LEU A 48 14.19 4.02 2.29
C LEU A 48 14.89 4.95 3.28
N LYS A 49 16.22 5.11 3.18
CA LYS A 49 16.99 6.07 4.00
C LYS A 49 16.49 7.51 3.81
N GLY A 50 16.21 7.92 2.57
CA GLY A 50 15.64 9.24 2.29
C GLY A 50 14.29 9.44 2.97
N THR A 51 13.44 8.41 3.00
CA THR A 51 12.15 8.47 3.69
C THR A 51 12.32 8.49 5.22
N SER A 52 13.25 7.70 5.75
CA SER A 52 13.61 7.75 7.17
C SER A 52 14.11 9.13 7.60
N ALA A 53 14.95 9.78 6.80
CA ALA A 53 15.40 11.14 7.09
C ALA A 53 14.24 12.15 7.14
N LEU A 54 13.26 12.03 6.23
CA LEU A 54 12.06 12.87 6.25
C LEU A 54 11.19 12.62 7.49
N ILE A 55 11.04 11.36 7.93
CA ILE A 55 10.33 11.04 9.17
C ILE A 55 11.08 11.63 10.37
N ASN A 56 12.39 11.45 10.47
CA ASN A 56 13.20 11.97 11.58
C ASN A 56 13.15 13.50 11.68
N GLN A 57 12.91 14.21 10.58
CA GLN A 57 12.74 15.67 10.59
C GLN A 57 11.42 16.12 11.21
N VAL A 58 10.35 15.34 11.04
CA VAL A 58 8.99 15.74 11.46
C VAL A 58 8.50 15.03 12.72
N ALA A 59 9.08 13.88 13.05
CA ALA A 59 8.72 13.03 14.19
C ALA A 59 9.96 12.26 14.72
N PRO A 60 10.96 12.97 15.30
CA PRO A 60 12.24 12.37 15.72
C PRO A 60 12.13 11.31 16.82
N GLU A 61 11.02 11.29 17.57
CA GLU A 61 10.69 10.30 18.60
C GLU A 61 10.20 8.95 18.05
N ILE A 62 9.99 8.85 16.73
CA ILE A 62 9.55 7.63 16.05
C ILE A 62 10.77 6.82 15.63
N ASN A 63 10.79 5.55 16.03
CA ASN A 63 11.84 4.64 15.58
C ASN A 63 11.59 4.22 14.13
N VAL A 64 12.57 4.41 13.24
CA VAL A 64 12.43 4.04 11.83
C VAL A 64 13.36 2.88 11.50
N GLU A 65 12.78 1.75 11.12
CA GLU A 65 13.51 0.56 10.70
C GLU A 65 13.41 0.36 9.19
N LEU A 66 14.47 -0.15 8.58
CA LEU A 66 14.55 -0.36 7.13
C LEU A 66 14.60 -1.85 6.81
N PHE A 67 13.72 -2.29 5.90
CA PHE A 67 13.66 -3.66 5.40
C PHE A 67 13.77 -3.66 3.87
N PRO A 68 14.99 -3.57 3.32
CA PRO A 68 15.19 -3.64 1.87
C PRO A 68 14.77 -5.01 1.35
N TYR A 69 13.68 -5.05 0.59
CA TYR A 69 13.04 -6.30 0.18
C TYR A 69 12.46 -6.24 -1.23
N ASP A 70 12.60 -7.35 -1.96
CA ASP A 70 12.06 -7.51 -3.31
C ASP A 70 10.78 -8.35 -3.29
N MET A 71 9.64 -7.66 -3.45
CA MET A 71 8.31 -8.28 -3.48
C MET A 71 8.09 -9.23 -4.67
N SER A 72 8.99 -9.26 -5.66
CA SER A 72 8.94 -10.28 -6.73
C SER A 72 9.43 -11.66 -6.27
N LYS A 73 10.03 -11.77 -5.08
CA LYS A 73 10.56 -13.02 -4.52
C LYS A 73 10.10 -13.22 -3.08
N PRO A 74 8.78 -13.20 -2.81
CA PRO A 74 8.28 -13.26 -1.45
C PRO A 74 8.60 -14.60 -0.79
N LYS A 75 9.17 -14.55 0.41
CA LYS A 75 9.44 -15.70 1.26
C LYS A 75 8.85 -15.45 2.65
N GLU A 76 8.03 -16.39 3.10
CA GLU A 76 7.42 -16.34 4.44
C GLU A 76 8.48 -16.22 5.55
N GLU A 77 9.61 -16.90 5.40
CA GLU A 77 10.70 -16.87 6.38
C GLU A 77 11.28 -15.46 6.57
N ASP A 78 11.47 -14.71 5.47
CA ASP A 78 12.03 -13.35 5.54
C ASP A 78 11.08 -12.40 6.28
N PHE A 79 9.77 -12.47 5.98
CA PHE A 79 8.75 -11.70 6.68
C PHE A 79 8.65 -12.11 8.15
N SER A 80 8.66 -13.40 8.44
CA SER A 80 8.64 -13.91 9.81
C SER A 80 9.86 -13.45 10.60
N ASN A 81 11.04 -13.43 9.97
CA ASN A 81 12.30 -13.02 10.59
C ASN A 81 12.36 -11.53 10.94
N VAL A 82 11.72 -10.66 10.16
CA VAL A 82 11.62 -9.24 10.51
C VAL A 82 10.53 -9.00 11.55
N LEU A 83 9.38 -9.65 11.43
CA LEU A 83 8.24 -9.47 12.34
C LEU A 83 8.49 -10.04 13.74
N LYS A 84 9.23 -11.15 13.88
CA LYS A 84 9.54 -11.76 15.20
C LYS A 84 10.38 -10.87 16.12
N LYS A 85 10.99 -9.81 15.60
CA LYS A 85 11.75 -8.82 16.38
C LYS A 85 10.83 -7.86 17.13
N VAL A 86 9.54 -7.85 16.80
CA VAL A 86 8.54 -6.92 17.32
C VAL A 86 7.72 -7.66 18.37
N SER A 87 7.75 -7.16 19.61
CA SER A 87 6.84 -7.63 20.67
C SER A 87 5.48 -6.94 20.50
N PRO A 88 4.37 -7.67 20.24
CA PRO A 88 3.04 -7.05 20.10
C PRO A 88 2.51 -6.41 21.39
N ASN A 89 3.11 -6.72 22.54
CA ASN A 89 2.74 -6.13 23.82
C ASN A 89 3.31 -4.71 23.99
N ASP A 90 4.30 -4.34 23.16
CA ASP A 90 4.95 -3.03 23.24
C ASP A 90 4.15 -1.93 22.53
N PHE A 91 3.10 -2.32 21.79
CA PHE A 91 2.29 -1.46 20.95
C PHE A 91 0.79 -1.65 21.23
N ASP A 92 0.06 -0.55 21.14
CA ASP A 92 -1.40 -0.51 21.23
C ASP A 92 -2.04 -0.90 19.89
N VAL A 93 -1.38 -0.55 18.78
CA VAL A 93 -1.86 -0.76 17.40
C VAL A 93 -0.77 -1.37 16.53
N LEU A 94 -1.18 -2.27 15.64
CA LEU A 94 -0.34 -2.95 14.67
C LEU A 94 -0.89 -2.66 13.26
N LEU A 95 -0.21 -1.78 12.53
CA LEU A 95 -0.68 -1.23 11.26
C LEU A 95 0.12 -1.80 10.09
N LEU A 96 -0.55 -2.44 9.14
CA LEU A 96 0.04 -3.00 7.92
C LEU A 96 -0.46 -2.24 6.69
N VAL A 97 0.45 -1.58 5.97
CA VAL A 97 0.14 -0.83 4.75
C VAL A 97 0.70 -1.56 3.53
N HIS A 98 -0.19 -2.14 2.73
CA HIS A 98 0.12 -2.69 1.43
C HIS A 98 0.03 -1.61 0.34
N ASN A 99 1.15 -0.93 0.10
CA ASN A 99 1.29 0.07 -0.95
C ASN A 99 2.18 -0.39 -2.12
N ALA A 100 3.14 -1.30 -1.91
CA ALA A 100 3.97 -1.82 -3.00
C ALA A 100 3.09 -2.50 -4.08
N ALA A 101 3.27 -2.07 -5.33
CA ALA A 101 2.59 -2.59 -6.51
C ALA A 101 3.37 -2.22 -7.79
N SER A 102 3.06 -2.91 -8.89
CA SER A 102 3.48 -2.55 -10.24
C SER A 102 2.27 -2.39 -11.16
N GLU A 103 2.44 -1.63 -12.24
CA GLU A 103 1.40 -1.34 -13.23
C GLU A 103 1.16 -2.46 -14.26
N GLY A 104 2.04 -3.47 -14.33
CA GLY A 104 1.98 -4.50 -15.37
C GLY A 104 2.52 -3.97 -16.71
N THR A 105 2.13 -4.61 -17.81
CA THR A 105 2.74 -4.36 -19.13
C THR A 105 2.00 -3.37 -20.02
N GLY A 106 0.81 -2.93 -19.63
CA GLY A 106 0.04 -1.94 -20.42
C GLY A 106 -0.48 -2.46 -21.77
N CYS A 107 -0.39 -3.78 -22.03
CA CYS A 107 -0.89 -4.39 -23.26
C CYS A 107 -2.43 -4.46 -23.30
N PRO A 108 -3.03 -4.55 -24.49
CA PRO A 108 -4.45 -4.89 -24.61
C PRO A 108 -4.67 -6.28 -24.03
N ILE A 109 -5.73 -6.48 -23.22
CA ILE A 109 -5.89 -7.73 -22.45
C ILE A 109 -5.90 -8.99 -23.32
N ARG A 110 -6.41 -8.91 -24.56
CA ARG A 110 -6.43 -10.02 -25.53
C ARG A 110 -5.03 -10.45 -26.00
N GLU A 111 -4.05 -9.56 -25.89
CA GLU A 111 -2.64 -9.77 -26.27
C GLU A 111 -1.76 -10.07 -25.04
N CYS A 112 -2.28 -9.85 -23.83
CA CYS A 112 -1.61 -10.20 -22.58
C CYS A 112 -1.81 -11.70 -22.26
N SER A 113 -1.17 -12.59 -23.02
CA SER A 113 -1.34 -14.04 -22.88
C SER A 113 -0.13 -14.80 -22.33
N ASP A 114 0.99 -14.12 -22.07
CA ASP A 114 2.23 -14.74 -21.56
C ASP A 114 2.08 -15.18 -20.09
N PRO A 115 2.09 -16.50 -19.78
CA PRO A 115 1.92 -17.00 -18.43
C PRO A 115 3.03 -16.57 -17.46
N GLU A 116 4.28 -16.43 -17.91
CA GLU A 116 5.40 -16.05 -17.03
C GLU A 116 5.29 -14.58 -16.63
N GLN A 117 4.87 -13.74 -17.57
CA GLN A 117 4.58 -12.33 -17.30
C GLN A 117 3.44 -12.18 -16.29
N TRP A 118 2.34 -12.93 -16.45
CA TRP A 118 1.25 -12.97 -15.48
C TRP A 118 1.71 -13.48 -14.11
N SER A 119 2.48 -14.56 -14.08
CA SER A 119 3.01 -15.13 -12.83
C SER A 119 3.89 -14.13 -12.09
N THR A 120 4.77 -13.41 -12.79
CA THR A 120 5.61 -12.35 -12.23
C THR A 120 4.75 -11.20 -11.69
N TYR A 121 3.78 -10.74 -12.48
CA TYR A 121 2.87 -9.67 -12.08
C TYR A 121 2.06 -10.03 -10.83
N MET A 122 1.46 -11.22 -10.80
CA MET A 122 0.66 -11.72 -9.68
C MET A 122 1.54 -12.01 -8.46
N THR A 123 2.78 -12.44 -8.65
CA THR A 123 3.72 -12.63 -7.53
C THR A 123 4.00 -11.31 -6.82
N ILE A 124 4.28 -10.24 -7.57
CA ILE A 124 4.51 -8.91 -7.00
C ILE A 124 3.24 -8.35 -6.36
N ASN A 125 2.11 -8.41 -7.03
CA ASN A 125 0.92 -7.63 -6.64
C ASN A 125 -0.05 -8.37 -5.71
N LEU A 126 -0.08 -9.71 -5.76
CA LEU A 126 -0.97 -10.54 -4.95
C LEU A 126 -0.20 -11.46 -4.00
N HIS A 127 0.68 -12.34 -4.50
CA HIS A 127 1.33 -13.34 -3.65
C HIS A 127 2.16 -12.68 -2.54
N SER A 128 2.94 -11.66 -2.85
CA SER A 128 3.73 -10.95 -1.84
C SER A 128 2.86 -10.33 -0.74
N MET A 129 1.72 -9.74 -1.12
CA MET A 129 0.75 -9.14 -0.20
C MET A 129 0.10 -10.20 0.68
N ALA A 130 -0.37 -11.29 0.08
CA ALA A 130 -1.02 -12.39 0.79
C ALA A 130 -0.05 -13.10 1.75
N THR A 131 1.18 -13.38 1.31
CA THR A 131 2.22 -13.98 2.15
C THR A 131 2.59 -13.06 3.31
N LEU A 132 2.81 -11.76 3.04
CA LEU A 132 3.09 -10.79 4.11
C LEU A 132 1.93 -10.66 5.10
N THR A 133 0.68 -10.63 4.61
CA THR A 133 -0.51 -10.58 5.47
C THR A 133 -0.58 -11.80 6.38
N SER A 134 -0.41 -12.99 5.80
CA SER A 134 -0.40 -14.25 6.55
C SER A 134 0.72 -14.27 7.61
N SER A 135 1.95 -13.88 7.25
CA SER A 135 3.06 -13.78 8.20
C SER A 135 2.78 -12.76 9.31
N PHE A 136 2.17 -11.61 8.99
CA PHE A 136 1.80 -10.58 9.94
C PHE A 136 0.78 -11.09 10.96
N LEU A 137 -0.28 -11.74 10.50
CA LEU A 137 -1.32 -12.31 11.37
C LEU A 137 -0.83 -13.54 12.17
N LYS A 138 0.16 -14.28 11.66
CA LYS A 138 0.82 -15.35 12.45
C LYS A 138 1.69 -14.77 13.56
N ALA A 139 2.39 -13.67 13.30
CA ALA A 139 3.24 -12.99 14.28
C ALA A 139 2.41 -12.28 15.36
N PHE A 140 1.26 -11.72 14.99
CA PHE A 140 0.43 -10.93 15.87
C PHE A 140 -1.00 -11.47 15.88
N LYS A 141 -1.41 -12.02 17.04
CA LYS A 141 -2.69 -12.73 17.19
C LYS A 141 -3.81 -11.87 17.75
N GLN A 142 -3.52 -10.62 18.09
CA GLN A 142 -4.46 -9.66 18.65
C GLN A 142 -5.17 -8.91 17.51
N ASP A 143 -6.11 -9.59 16.84
CA ASP A 143 -6.82 -9.03 15.68
C ASP A 143 -7.47 -7.67 15.97
N ASP A 144 -7.90 -7.41 17.19
CA ASP A 144 -8.50 -6.14 17.63
C ASP A 144 -7.53 -4.95 17.63
N LYS A 145 -6.21 -5.23 17.68
CA LYS A 145 -5.14 -4.22 17.54
C LYS A 145 -4.70 -4.02 16.08
N ILE A 146 -5.12 -4.90 15.16
CA ILE A 146 -4.58 -4.92 13.81
C ILE A 146 -5.43 -4.10 12.85
N VAL A 147 -4.76 -3.21 12.13
CA VAL A 147 -5.36 -2.46 11.03
C VAL A 147 -4.57 -2.71 9.76
N ILE A 148 -5.28 -2.99 8.67
CA ILE A 148 -4.70 -3.21 7.34
C ILE A 148 -5.19 -2.12 6.39
N VAL A 149 -4.25 -1.43 5.75
CA VAL A 149 -4.53 -0.48 4.67
C VAL A 149 -4.00 -1.06 3.36
N ASN A 150 -4.87 -1.22 2.39
CA ASN A 150 -4.54 -1.63 1.03
C ASN A 150 -4.70 -0.45 0.08
N ILE A 151 -3.61 -0.01 -0.53
CA ILE A 151 -3.67 0.99 -1.58
C ILE A 151 -4.16 0.31 -2.87
N THR A 152 -5.44 0.51 -3.17
CA THR A 152 -6.13 -0.04 -4.34
C THR A 152 -6.14 0.97 -5.50
N SER A 153 -7.10 0.87 -6.41
CA SER A 153 -7.34 1.80 -7.51
C SER A 153 -8.78 1.70 -7.97
N LEU A 154 -9.28 2.75 -8.62
CA LEU A 154 -10.52 2.71 -9.42
C LEU A 154 -10.53 1.55 -10.43
N ALA A 155 -9.35 1.18 -10.97
CA ALA A 155 -9.18 0.04 -11.87
C ALA A 155 -9.56 -1.33 -11.26
N ALA A 156 -9.71 -1.43 -9.93
CA ALA A 156 -10.20 -2.64 -9.27
C ALA A 156 -11.69 -2.93 -9.57
N ILE A 157 -12.46 -1.88 -9.88
CA ILE A 157 -13.92 -1.95 -10.03
C ILE A 157 -14.43 -1.35 -11.34
N GLN A 158 -13.60 -0.61 -12.07
CA GLN A 158 -13.93 -0.06 -13.38
C GLN A 158 -13.05 -0.64 -14.47
N VAL A 159 -13.64 -0.84 -15.65
CA VAL A 159 -12.94 -1.34 -16.82
C VAL A 159 -12.16 -0.20 -17.46
N ILE A 160 -10.83 -0.32 -17.50
CA ILE A 160 -9.95 0.65 -18.16
C ILE A 160 -9.12 -0.10 -19.21
N ALA A 161 -9.33 0.24 -20.48
CA ALA A 161 -8.63 -0.41 -21.60
C ALA A 161 -7.10 -0.24 -21.46
N GLY A 162 -6.35 -1.32 -21.74
CA GLY A 162 -4.89 -1.33 -21.59
C GLY A 162 -4.38 -1.51 -20.15
N LEU A 163 -5.24 -1.46 -19.13
CA LEU A 163 -4.87 -1.71 -17.73
C LEU A 163 -5.37 -3.06 -17.20
N GLY A 164 -5.51 -4.06 -18.08
CA GLY A 164 -6.13 -5.34 -17.74
C GLY A 164 -5.43 -6.09 -16.60
N GLN A 165 -4.11 -6.30 -16.70
CA GLN A 165 -3.32 -6.90 -15.60
C GLN A 165 -3.45 -6.11 -14.31
N TYR A 166 -3.33 -4.78 -14.40
CA TYR A 166 -3.45 -3.89 -13.25
C TYR A 166 -4.79 -4.01 -12.54
N GLY A 167 -5.88 -3.92 -13.29
CA GLY A 167 -7.25 -4.05 -12.78
C GLY A 167 -7.48 -5.42 -12.15
N VAL A 168 -7.06 -6.50 -12.80
CA VAL A 168 -7.15 -7.87 -12.25
C VAL A 168 -6.40 -7.97 -10.92
N GLY A 169 -5.16 -7.46 -10.85
CA GLY A 169 -4.36 -7.47 -9.62
C GLY A 169 -5.03 -6.70 -8.48
N LYS A 170 -5.56 -5.51 -8.75
CA LYS A 170 -6.24 -4.70 -7.72
C LYS A 170 -7.56 -5.32 -7.27
N ALA A 171 -8.36 -5.85 -8.20
CA ALA A 171 -9.59 -6.58 -7.87
C ALA A 171 -9.31 -7.83 -7.02
N ALA A 172 -8.25 -8.60 -7.35
CA ALA A 172 -7.85 -9.77 -6.59
C ALA A 172 -7.43 -9.42 -5.15
N ARG A 173 -6.67 -8.33 -4.97
CA ARG A 173 -6.29 -7.84 -3.64
C ARG A 173 -7.50 -7.43 -2.81
N GLU A 174 -8.44 -6.69 -3.41
CA GLU A 174 -9.67 -6.31 -2.71
C GLU A 174 -10.48 -7.53 -2.31
N MET A 175 -10.65 -8.50 -3.19
CA MET A 175 -11.40 -9.72 -2.88
C MET A 175 -10.72 -10.53 -1.76
N TYR A 176 -9.40 -10.72 -1.81
CA TYR A 176 -8.64 -11.38 -0.76
C TYR A 176 -8.92 -10.75 0.62
N LEU A 177 -8.87 -9.41 0.68
CA LEU A 177 -9.08 -8.68 1.93
C LEU A 177 -10.54 -8.65 2.39
N LYS A 178 -11.51 -8.71 1.48
CA LYS A 178 -12.93 -8.88 1.81
C LYS A 178 -13.17 -10.24 2.47
N VAL A 179 -12.61 -11.31 1.91
CA VAL A 179 -12.66 -12.65 2.51
C VAL A 179 -12.02 -12.63 3.89
N LEU A 180 -10.81 -12.09 4.03
CA LEU A 180 -10.12 -11.97 5.31
C LEU A 180 -10.96 -11.22 6.36
N SER A 181 -11.61 -10.12 5.99
CA SER A 181 -12.46 -9.36 6.93
C SER A 181 -13.67 -10.16 7.44
N THR A 182 -14.15 -11.11 6.65
CA THR A 182 -15.26 -11.99 7.02
C THR A 182 -14.79 -13.10 7.96
N GLU A 183 -13.59 -13.63 7.71
CA GLU A 183 -12.96 -14.68 8.53
C GLU A 183 -12.42 -14.13 9.86
N SER A 184 -12.00 -12.86 9.90
CA SER A 184 -11.50 -12.17 11.09
C SER A 184 -12.22 -10.83 11.34
N PRO A 185 -13.46 -10.83 11.87
CA PRO A 185 -14.29 -9.63 12.03
C PRO A 185 -13.74 -8.56 13.00
N SER A 186 -12.77 -8.95 13.84
CA SER A 186 -12.09 -8.03 14.76
C SER A 186 -11.07 -7.13 14.05
N LEU A 187 -10.54 -7.57 12.90
CA LEU A 187 -9.64 -6.75 12.08
C LEU A 187 -10.36 -5.50 11.57
N ARG A 188 -9.58 -4.46 11.28
CA ARG A 188 -10.05 -3.30 10.53
C ARG A 188 -9.29 -3.20 9.22
N ILE A 189 -10.01 -3.23 8.11
CA ILE A 189 -9.40 -3.24 6.78
C ILE A 189 -9.96 -2.10 5.94
N LEU A 190 -9.06 -1.28 5.40
CA LEU A 190 -9.38 -0.21 4.47
C LEU A 190 -8.70 -0.46 3.13
N SER A 191 -9.50 -0.65 2.08
CA SER A 191 -9.01 -0.55 0.69
C SER A 191 -9.23 0.86 0.18
N TYR A 192 -8.16 1.63 0.06
CA TYR A 192 -8.19 3.04 -0.32
C TYR A 192 -7.70 3.24 -1.75
N SER A 193 -8.53 3.83 -2.61
CA SER A 193 -8.16 4.24 -3.97
C SER A 193 -7.70 5.71 -3.92
N PRO A 194 -6.42 6.00 -4.19
CA PRO A 194 -5.83 7.30 -3.90
C PRO A 194 -6.14 8.39 -4.94
N GLY A 195 -6.93 8.09 -5.96
CA GLY A 195 -7.09 8.93 -7.15
C GLY A 195 -5.85 8.97 -8.05
N PRO A 196 -5.83 9.82 -9.09
CA PRO A 196 -4.68 10.01 -9.97
C PRO A 196 -3.62 10.90 -9.28
N VAL A 197 -2.52 10.28 -8.85
CA VAL A 197 -1.46 10.94 -8.06
C VAL A 197 -0.21 11.16 -8.90
N ASP A 198 0.35 12.37 -8.82
CA ASP A 198 1.60 12.77 -9.44
C ASP A 198 2.77 11.96 -8.87
N THR A 199 3.10 10.86 -9.56
CA THR A 199 4.15 9.91 -9.20
C THR A 199 4.80 9.37 -10.46
N SER A 200 5.98 8.76 -10.31
CA SER A 200 6.67 8.09 -11.41
C SER A 200 5.88 6.97 -12.08
N MET A 201 4.81 6.45 -11.45
CA MET A 201 3.94 5.45 -12.07
C MET A 201 3.15 6.04 -13.24
N VAL A 202 2.72 7.31 -13.15
CA VAL A 202 1.96 7.96 -14.22
C VAL A 202 2.82 8.08 -15.48
N GLU A 203 4.07 8.51 -15.35
CA GLU A 203 4.98 8.59 -16.50
C GLU A 203 5.23 7.21 -17.14
N ARG A 204 5.49 6.18 -16.34
CA ARG A 204 5.66 4.81 -16.86
C ARG A 204 4.40 4.30 -17.56
N LEU A 205 3.20 4.65 -17.07
CA LEU A 205 1.95 4.31 -17.74
C LEU A 205 1.81 5.03 -19.08
N ILE A 206 2.12 6.32 -19.16
CA ILE A 206 2.09 7.10 -20.40
C ILE A 206 3.07 6.52 -21.44
N GLU A 207 4.25 6.09 -20.99
CA GLU A 207 5.28 5.50 -21.85
C GLU A 207 4.86 4.12 -22.38
N ASN A 208 4.30 3.26 -21.53
CA ASN A 208 4.16 1.83 -21.83
C ASN A 208 2.73 1.39 -22.18
N VAL A 209 1.69 2.18 -21.90
CA VAL A 209 0.32 1.79 -22.25
C VAL A 209 0.12 1.84 -23.77
N SER A 210 -0.29 0.71 -24.32
CA SER A 210 -0.51 0.53 -25.76
C SER A 210 -1.80 1.17 -26.28
N ASN A 211 -2.81 1.31 -25.42
CA ASN A 211 -4.09 1.88 -25.79
C ASN A 211 -3.98 3.42 -25.89
N ASN A 212 -4.19 3.96 -27.10
CA ASN A 212 -4.04 5.39 -27.37
C ASN A 212 -5.01 6.29 -26.61
N GLU A 213 -6.26 5.84 -26.37
CA GLU A 213 -7.24 6.62 -25.62
C GLU A 213 -6.85 6.72 -24.15
N THR A 214 -6.48 5.58 -23.54
CA THR A 214 -5.96 5.53 -22.18
C THR A 214 -4.68 6.35 -22.05
N LYS A 215 -3.75 6.24 -23.00
CA LYS A 215 -2.55 7.07 -23.05
C LYS A 215 -2.88 8.56 -23.08
N SER A 216 -3.77 8.96 -23.99
CA SER A 216 -4.21 10.36 -24.13
C SER A 216 -4.90 10.86 -22.86
N SER A 217 -5.67 10.01 -22.19
CA SER A 217 -6.30 10.31 -20.90
C SER A 217 -5.25 10.58 -19.82
N PHE A 218 -4.23 9.75 -19.67
CA PHE A 218 -3.16 9.98 -18.70
C PHE A 218 -2.31 11.21 -19.03
N VAL A 219 -2.01 11.46 -20.32
CA VAL A 219 -1.33 12.69 -20.76
C VAL A 219 -2.16 13.91 -20.39
N LYS A 220 -3.46 13.90 -20.70
CA LYS A 220 -4.39 14.98 -20.32
C LYS A 220 -4.45 15.15 -18.80
N MET A 221 -4.46 14.07 -18.03
CA MET A 221 -4.46 14.15 -16.57
C MET A 221 -3.20 14.83 -16.03
N ARG A 222 -2.02 14.49 -16.58
CA ARG A 222 -0.73 15.10 -16.22
C ARG A 222 -0.68 16.58 -16.60
N ASP A 223 -1.09 16.91 -17.82
CA ASP A 223 -0.84 18.23 -18.41
C ASP A 223 -1.97 19.24 -18.12
N GLU A 224 -3.22 18.79 -18.01
CA GLU A 224 -4.40 19.66 -17.96
C GLU A 224 -5.23 19.54 -16.68
N VAL A 225 -5.37 18.34 -16.09
CA VAL A 225 -6.32 18.08 -14.99
C VAL A 225 -5.70 18.24 -13.59
N LYS A 226 -4.43 18.64 -13.48
CA LYS A 226 -3.66 18.79 -12.23
C LYS A 226 -3.80 17.56 -11.31
N LEU A 227 -2.94 16.57 -11.56
CA LEU A 227 -2.77 15.40 -10.70
C LEU A 227 -2.64 15.78 -9.22
N LEU A 228 -3.22 14.95 -8.34
CA LEU A 228 -3.09 15.11 -6.90
C LEU A 228 -1.62 14.96 -6.52
N LYS A 229 -1.13 15.82 -5.63
CA LYS A 229 0.15 15.60 -4.98
C LYS A 229 0.00 14.47 -3.95
N PRO A 230 1.05 13.68 -3.70
CA PRO A 230 1.00 12.61 -2.70
C PRO A 230 0.46 13.09 -1.35
N HIS A 231 0.82 14.30 -0.91
CA HIS A 231 0.38 14.81 0.38
C HIS A 231 -1.13 15.03 0.47
N GLU A 232 -1.79 15.38 -0.64
CA GLU A 232 -3.24 15.65 -0.68
C GLU A 232 -4.04 14.36 -0.51
N THR A 233 -3.65 13.30 -1.21
CA THR A 233 -4.33 12.00 -1.11
C THR A 233 -4.04 11.31 0.23
N VAL A 234 -2.83 11.45 0.77
CA VAL A 234 -2.50 10.85 2.07
C VAL A 234 -3.20 11.58 3.22
N LYS A 235 -3.40 12.89 3.11
CA LYS A 235 -4.21 13.63 4.10
C LYS A 235 -5.64 13.08 4.18
N LYS A 236 -6.30 12.87 3.03
CA LYS A 236 -7.64 12.24 2.99
C LYS A 236 -7.62 10.84 3.62
N LEU A 237 -6.59 10.04 3.37
CA LEU A 237 -6.42 8.73 4.01
C LEU A 237 -6.32 8.84 5.55
N VAL A 238 -5.55 9.79 6.06
CA VAL A 238 -5.44 10.05 7.51
C VAL A 238 -6.79 10.46 8.10
N ASP A 239 -7.54 11.33 7.41
CA ASP A 239 -8.86 11.78 7.84
C ASP A 239 -9.87 10.61 7.85
N LEU A 240 -9.85 9.74 6.84
CA LEU A 240 -10.69 8.53 6.77
C LEU A 240 -10.40 7.57 7.93
N ILE A 241 -9.13 7.36 8.26
CA ILE A 241 -8.75 6.55 9.42
C ILE A 241 -9.23 7.19 10.73
N SER A 242 -9.15 8.52 10.85
CA SER A 242 -9.60 9.28 12.02
C SER A 242 -11.11 9.18 12.24
N ALA A 243 -11.89 9.12 11.16
CA ALA A 243 -13.34 8.94 11.21
C ALA A 243 -13.77 7.55 11.71
N GLY A 244 -12.82 6.61 11.80
CA GLY A 244 -13.03 5.25 12.26
C GLY A 244 -13.28 4.27 11.13
N LEU A 245 -12.84 3.03 11.35
CA LEU A 245 -12.90 1.96 10.36
C LEU A 245 -13.96 0.92 10.73
N SER A 246 -14.62 0.40 9.71
CA SER A 246 -15.44 -0.81 9.78
C SER A 246 -14.54 -2.07 9.65
N PRO A 247 -15.08 -3.30 9.79
CA PRO A 247 -14.32 -4.50 9.48
C PRO A 247 -13.73 -4.49 8.06
N TYR A 248 -14.48 -3.96 7.08
CA TYR A 248 -13.99 -3.72 5.73
C TYR A 248 -14.69 -2.51 5.09
N SER A 249 -13.88 -1.56 4.61
CA SER A 249 -14.35 -0.47 3.76
C SER A 249 -13.52 -0.38 2.48
N ARG A 250 -14.17 -0.07 1.35
CA ARG A 250 -13.50 0.42 0.13
C ARG A 250 -13.90 1.88 -0.06
N VAL A 251 -12.92 2.77 -0.17
CA VAL A 251 -13.15 4.22 -0.33
C VAL A 251 -12.24 4.77 -1.42
N ASP A 252 -12.76 5.61 -2.30
CA ASP A 252 -12.00 6.41 -3.26
C ASP A 252 -11.70 7.81 -2.69
N TYR A 253 -10.62 8.44 -3.16
CA TYR A 253 -10.29 9.82 -2.79
C TYR A 253 -11.47 10.79 -3.04
N TYR A 254 -12.24 10.56 -4.11
CA TYR A 254 -13.36 11.41 -4.52
C TYR A 254 -14.72 11.03 -3.92
N ASP A 255 -14.79 10.01 -3.06
CA ASP A 255 -15.98 9.71 -2.24
C ASP A 255 -16.12 10.73 -1.09
#